data_AF-A0A401TMD6-F1
#
_entry.id   AF-A0A401TMD6-F1
#
_cell.length_a   1.000
_cell.length_b   1.000
_cell.length_c   1.000
_cell.angle_alpha   90.00
_cell.angle_beta   90.00
_cell.angle_gamma   90.00
#
_symmetry.space_group_name_H-M   'P 1'
#
loop_
_entity.id
_entity.type
_entity.pdbx_description
1 polymer ?
#
loop_
_entity_poly.entity_id
_entity_poly.type
_entity_poly.pdbx_seq_one_letter_code
_entity_poly.pdbx_strand_id
1 'polypeptide(L)' 'MVYLKYDSPFIFAEVNSDKVYWQRQADGSFQKVHVEKKVVGHKISTKAVGSDEREDITDSYKYPE' A
#
# COMPACT_ATOMS: atom_id res chain seq x y z
N MET A 1 9.05 -7.71 -10.49
CA MET A 1 8.27 -8.59 -9.59
C MET A 1 6.81 -8.76 -10.04
N VAL A 2 6.19 -7.80 -10.73
CA VAL A 2 4.74 -7.82 -11.09
C VAL A 2 4.32 -8.87 -12.14
N TYR A 3 5.28 -9.50 -12.84
CA TYR A 3 4.99 -10.41 -13.97
C TYR A 3 5.16 -11.90 -13.64
N LEU A 4 5.42 -12.24 -12.37
CA LEU A 4 5.53 -13.62 -11.92
C LEU A 4 4.15 -14.16 -11.53
N LYS A 5 3.85 -15.40 -11.90
CA LYS A 5 2.66 -16.09 -11.38
C LYS A 5 2.94 -16.53 -9.93
N TYR A 6 2.00 -16.45 -9.00
CA TYR A 6 0.56 -16.13 -9.14
C TYR A 6 0.21 -14.82 -8.41
N ASP A 7 -0.81 -14.10 -8.92
CA ASP A 7 -1.44 -12.89 -8.34
C ASP A 7 -0.51 -11.74 -7.89
N SER A 8 0.73 -11.73 -8.38
CA SER A 8 1.73 -10.72 -8.05
C SER A 8 1.29 -9.26 -8.26
N PRO A 9 0.52 -8.91 -9.31
CA PRO A 9 0.01 -7.54 -9.47
C PRO A 9 -0.95 -7.10 -8.37
N PHE A 10 -1.81 -8.01 -7.91
CA PHE A 10 -2.82 -7.72 -6.90
C PHE A 10 -2.17 -7.51 -5.53
N ILE A 11 -1.29 -8.43 -5.13
CA ILE A 11 -0.55 -8.32 -3.86
C ILE A 11 0.37 -7.10 -3.85
N PHE A 12 1.01 -6.77 -4.97
CA PHE A 12 1.86 -5.58 -5.07
C PHE A 12 1.07 -4.28 -4.89
N ALA A 13 -0.15 -4.20 -5.43
CA ALA A 13 -1.01 -3.03 -5.27
C ALA A 13 -1.48 -2.85 -3.82
N GLU A 14 -1.73 -3.93 -3.08
CA GLU A 14 -2.18 -3.88 -1.69
C GLU A 14 -1.16 -3.24 -0.74
N VAL A 15 0.12 -3.19 -1.11
CA VAL A 15 1.18 -2.60 -0.27
C VAL A 15 1.80 -1.32 -0.85
N ASN A 16 1.58 -1.01 -2.13
CA ASN A 16 2.21 0.14 -2.82
C ASN A 16 1.23 1.11 -3.50
N SER A 17 -0.08 1.03 -3.24
CA SER A 17 -1.04 1.93 -3.91
C SER A 17 -1.00 3.37 -3.37
N ASP A 18 -1.00 4.34 -4.28
CA ASP A 18 -1.22 5.76 -3.99
C ASP A 18 -2.72 6.05 -3.78
N LYS A 19 -3.05 6.86 -2.76
CA LYS A 19 -4.41 7.35 -2.57
C LYS A 19 -4.56 8.74 -3.19
N VAL A 20 -5.36 8.84 -4.25
CA VAL A 20 -5.65 10.11 -4.94
C VAL A 20 -7.02 10.64 -4.54
N TYR A 21 -7.05 11.87 -4.04
CA TYR A 21 -8.30 12.58 -3.72
C TYR A 21 -8.72 13.42 -4.92
N TRP A 22 -9.94 13.19 -5.38
CA TRP A 22 -10.57 13.92 -6.47
C TRP A 22 -11.73 14.75 -5.94
N GLN A 23 -11.81 16.00 -6.37
CA GLN A 23 -12.95 16.88 -6.11
C GLN A 23 -13.73 17.09 -7.39
N ARG A 24 -15.04 16.91 -7.30
CA ARG A 24 -15.96 17.18 -8.40
C ARG A 24 -16.26 18.67 -8.45
N GLN A 25 -16.03 19.28 -9.60
CA GLN A 25 -16.31 20.69 -9.87
C GLN A 25 -17.77 20.90 -10.27
N ALA A 26 -18.23 22.15 -10.21
CA ALA A 26 -19.61 22.51 -10.54
C ALA A 26 -19.96 22.24 -12.02
N ASP A 27 -18.96 22.26 -12.92
CA ASP A 27 -19.10 21.90 -14.34
C ASP A 27 -19.15 20.38 -14.58
N GLY A 28 -19.03 19.57 -13.52
CA GLY A 28 -19.03 18.12 -13.58
C GLY A 28 -17.66 17.48 -13.81
N SER A 29 -16.60 18.26 -14.03
CA SER A 29 -15.22 17.77 -14.15
C SER A 29 -14.66 17.32 -12.80
N PHE A 30 -13.59 16.53 -12.82
CA PHE A 30 -12.87 16.12 -11.61
C PHE A 30 -11.47 16.73 -11.59
N GLN A 31 -11.11 17.35 -10.47
CA GLN A 31 -9.78 17.88 -10.21
C GLN A 31 -9.07 17.04 -9.15
N LYS A 32 -7.80 16.71 -9.38
CA LYS A 32 -6.94 16.12 -8.34
C LYS A 32 -6.65 17.19 -7.29
N VAL A 33 -7.03 16.93 -6.05
CA VAL A 33 -6.80 17.86 -4.93
C VAL A 33 -5.58 17.45 -4.12
N HIS A 34 -5.37 16.15 -3.96
CA HIS A 34 -4.28 15.63 -3.17
C HIS A 34 -3.89 14.22 -3.60
N VAL A 35 -2.62 13.86 -3.40
CA VAL A 35 -2.10 12.50 -3.64
C VAL A 35 -1.29 12.11 -2.42
N GLU A 36 -1.77 11.12 -1.67
CA GLU A 36 -1.04 10.51 -0.58
C GLU A 36 -0.37 9.23 -1.09
N LYS A 37 0.95 9.30 -1.32
CA LYS A 37 1.72 8.17 -1.84
C LYS A 37 2.09 7.12 -0.79
N LYS A 38 1.86 7.44 0.50
CA LYS A 38 2.35 6.67 1.65
C LYS A 38 1.22 6.21 2.58
N VAL A 39 0.04 5.88 2.05
CA VAL A 39 -1.09 5.46 2.92
C VAL A 39 -1.08 3.95 3.15
N VAL A 40 -0.58 3.21 2.18
CA VAL A 40 -0.80 1.77 2.05
C VAL A 40 0.47 0.97 2.42
N GLY A 41 0.29 -0.26 2.91
CA GLY A 41 1.41 -1.15 3.28
C GLY A 41 2.17 -0.76 4.55
N HIS A 42 1.51 -0.20 5.57
CA HIS A 42 2.13 0.14 6.85
C HIS A 42 1.91 -0.95 7.89
N LYS A 43 2.91 -1.17 8.76
CA LYS A 43 2.83 -2.09 9.90
C LYS A 43 2.48 -3.53 9.49
N ILE A 44 3.10 -4.04 8.43
CA ILE A 44 2.93 -5.45 8.04
C ILE A 44 3.56 -6.29 9.16
N SER A 45 2.77 -7.14 9.80
CA SER A 45 3.16 -7.80 11.06
C SER A 45 2.90 -9.29 11.01
N THR A 46 3.74 -10.05 11.69
CA THR A 46 3.52 -11.46 12.01
C THR A 46 3.69 -11.69 13.51
N LYS A 47 3.27 -12.85 13.99
CA LYS A 47 3.54 -13.31 15.36
C LYS A 47 4.99 -13.76 15.45
N ALA A 48 5.71 -13.27 16.47
CA ALA A 48 7.09 -13.67 16.71
C ALA A 48 7.20 -15.17 17.03
N VAL A 49 8.30 -15.79 16.59
CA VAL A 49 8.55 -17.21 16.86
C VAL A 49 8.86 -17.40 18.35
N GLY A 50 8.07 -18.24 19.03
CA GLY A 50 8.29 -18.56 20.45
C GLY A 50 7.75 -17.53 21.45
N SER A 51 7.06 -16.48 21.00
CA SER A 51 6.36 -15.52 21.88
C SER A 51 5.04 -15.05 21.26
N ASP A 52 4.22 -14.34 22.03
CA ASP A 52 3.00 -13.68 21.53
C ASP A 52 3.25 -12.23 21.12
N GLU A 53 4.52 -11.84 21.00
CA GLU A 53 4.90 -10.50 20.59
C GLU A 53 4.69 -10.27 19.09
N ARG A 54 4.52 -8.99 18.74
CA ARG A 54 4.38 -8.54 17.36
C ARG A 54 5.75 -8.40 16.72
N GLU A 55 5.96 -9.12 15.62
CA GLU A 55 7.12 -8.96 14.74
C GLU A 55 6.72 -8.10 13.53
N ASP A 56 7.47 -7.02 13.28
CA ASP A 56 7.26 -6.15 12.12
C ASP A 56 8.09 -6.65 10.94
N ILE A 57 7.43 -6.98 9.83
CA ILE A 57 8.04 -7.51 8.61
C ILE A 57 7.84 -6.57 7.43
N THR A 58 7.55 -5.29 7.69
CA THR A 58 7.29 -4.29 6.64
C THR A 58 8.45 -4.19 5.64
N ASP A 59 9.70 -4.26 6.12
CA ASP A 59 10.91 -4.17 5.28
C ASP A 59 11.08 -5.36 4.31
N SER A 60 10.45 -6.50 4.60
CA SER A 60 10.45 -7.67 3.72
C SER A 60 9.53 -7.52 2.51
N TYR A 61 8.56 -6.60 2.59
CA TYR A 61 7.54 -6.38 1.55
C TYR A 61 7.77 -5.10 0.74
N LYS A 62 8.46 -4.11 1.32
CA LYS A 62 8.82 -2.87 0.62
C LYS A 62 10.15 -2.35 1.13
N TYR A 63 10.93 -1.78 0.21
CA TYR A 63 12.12 -1.02 0.61
C TYR A 63 11.71 0.28 1.32
N PRO A 64 12.54 0.80 2.23
CA PRO A 64 12.37 2.15 2.74
C PRO A 64 12.34 3.13 1.57
N GLU A 65 11.33 4.01 1.55
CA GLU A 65 11.23 5.11 0.58
C GLU A 65 12.13 6.29 0.94
#